data_AF-A0A5N7CI02-F1
#
_entry.id   AF-A0A5N7CI02-F1
#
_cell.length_a   1.000
_cell.length_b   1.000
_cell.length_c   1.000
_cell.angle_alpha   90.00
_cell.angle_beta   90.00
_cell.angle_gamma   90.00
#
_symmetry.space_group_name_H-M   'P 1'
#
loop_
_entity.id
_entity.type
_entity.pdbx_description
1 polymer ?
#
loop_
_entity_poly.entity_id
_entity_poly.type
_entity_poly.pdbx_seq_one_letter_code
_entity_poly.pdbx_strand_id
1 'polypeptide(L)'
;MFTFVKVYHIARSLETDAEKKTFLSYADAIFSARLKPNGMRWECFIQECPRDVWKINGLTPPTQGSAREKLWRERNEPVEVDGLNDDLL
;
A
#
# COMPACT_ATOMS: atom_id res chain seq x y z
N MET A 1 -2.12 -27.71 4.26
CA MET A 1 -0.98 -26.77 4.27
C MET A 1 -1.40 -25.48 4.98
N PHE A 2 -0.49 -24.86 5.73
CA PHE A 2 -0.74 -23.59 6.42
C PHE A 2 0.16 -22.49 5.86
N THR A 3 -0.36 -21.28 5.67
CA THR A 3 0.38 -20.14 5.13
C THR A 3 0.17 -18.89 5.98
N PHE A 4 1.25 -18.17 6.24
CA PHE A 4 1.21 -16.85 6.86
C PHE A 4 1.37 -15.77 5.80
N VAL A 5 0.52 -14.75 5.83
CA VAL A 5 0.62 -13.55 5.00
C VAL A 5 0.94 -12.36 5.89
N LYS A 6 2.01 -11.64 5.55
CA LYS A 6 2.43 -10.43 6.26
C LYS A 6 2.35 -9.26 5.30
N VAL A 7 1.53 -8.27 5.62
CA VAL A 7 1.38 -7.06 4.80
C VAL A 7 2.05 -5.90 5.54
N TYR A 8 3.09 -5.33 4.94
CA TYR A 8 3.67 -4.08 5.41
C TYR A 8 3.06 -2.91 4.63
N HIS A 9 2.32 -2.06 5.34
CA HIS A 9 1.57 -0.95 4.77
C HIS A 9 2.29 0.37 5.09
N ILE A 10 2.58 1.18 4.08
CA ILE A 10 3.46 2.36 4.23
C ILE A 10 2.85 3.62 3.62
N ALA A 11 2.23 3.51 2.44
CA ALA A 11 1.83 4.69 1.67
C ALA A 11 0.69 5.49 2.31
N ARG A 12 -0.18 4.83 3.09
CA ARG A 12 -1.35 5.40 3.76
C ARG A 12 -1.52 4.73 5.13
N SER A 13 -2.25 5.40 6.02
CA SER A 13 -2.62 4.86 7.33
C SER A 13 -4.11 4.53 7.38
N LEU A 14 -4.47 3.54 8.19
CA LEU A 14 -5.85 3.14 8.50
C LEU A 14 -6.24 3.72 9.85
N GLU A 15 -6.70 4.97 9.86
CA GLU A 15 -6.92 5.74 11.10
C GLU A 15 -8.17 5.26 11.86
N THR A 16 -9.24 4.92 11.13
CA THR A 16 -10.52 4.55 11.71
C THR A 16 -10.78 3.04 11.71
N ASP A 17 -11.60 2.57 12.65
CA ASP A 17 -12.02 1.17 12.68
C ASP A 17 -12.82 0.76 11.44
N ALA A 18 -13.54 1.71 10.83
CA ALA A 18 -14.27 1.48 9.58
C ALA A 18 -13.31 1.21 8.41
N GLU A 19 -12.24 2.00 8.29
CA GLU A 19 -11.18 1.79 7.28
C GLU A 19 -10.47 0.45 7.49
N LYS A 20 -10.10 0.12 8.74
CA LYS A 20 -9.47 -1.16 9.08
C LYS A 20 -10.34 -2.35 8.70
N LYS A 21 -11.63 -2.33 9.07
CA LYS A 21 -12.59 -3.39 8.71
C LYS A 21 -12.78 -3.50 7.20
N THR A 22 -12.84 -2.36 6.51
CA THR A 22 -12.98 -2.33 5.05
C THR A 22 -11.77 -2.98 4.38
N PHE A 23 -10.55 -2.57 4.77
CA PHE A 23 -9.32 -3.16 4.25
C PHE A 23 -9.25 -4.67 4.48
N LEU A 24 -9.54 -5.13 5.71
CA LEU A 24 -9.54 -6.55 6.05
C LEU A 24 -10.56 -7.34 5.23
N SER A 25 -11.76 -6.78 4.98
CA SER A 25 -12.78 -7.46 4.17
C SER A 25 -12.34 -7.67 2.71
N TYR A 26 -11.61 -6.71 2.12
CA TYR A 26 -11.02 -6.89 0.79
C TYR A 26 -9.92 -7.96 0.78
N ALA A 27 -9.04 -7.95 1.79
CA ALA A 27 -8.00 -8.98 1.92
C ALA A 27 -8.62 -10.38 2.06
N ASP A 28 -9.64 -10.52 2.92
CA ASP A 28 -10.36 -11.77 3.15
C ASP A 28 -11.05 -12.30 1.89
N ALA A 29 -11.61 -11.42 1.07
CA ALA A 29 -12.22 -11.79 -0.21
C ALA A 29 -11.18 -12.40 -1.16
N ILE A 30 -10.00 -11.77 -1.28
CA ILE A 30 -8.90 -12.25 -2.12
C ILE A 30 -8.37 -13.61 -1.62
N PHE A 31 -8.05 -13.72 -0.32
CA PHE A 31 -7.51 -14.94 0.25
C PHE A 31 -8.52 -16.07 0.21
N SER A 32 -9.79 -15.79 0.53
CA SER A 32 -10.85 -16.79 0.46
C SER A 32 -10.99 -17.37 -0.94
N ALA A 33 -10.98 -16.52 -1.97
CA ALA A 33 -11.13 -16.96 -3.36
C ALA A 33 -9.93 -17.79 -3.85
N ARG A 34 -8.72 -17.56 -3.32
CA ARG A 34 -7.49 -18.23 -3.78
C ARG A 34 -7.08 -19.43 -2.94
N LEU A 35 -7.25 -19.37 -1.62
CA LEU A 35 -6.69 -20.35 -0.68
C LEU A 35 -7.70 -21.42 -0.27
N LYS A 36 -8.99 -21.06 -0.10
CA LYS A 36 -10.03 -22.04 0.30
C LYS A 36 -10.19 -23.19 -0.70
N PRO A 37 -10.24 -22.98 -2.03
CA PRO A 37 -10.39 -24.09 -2.99
C PRO A 37 -9.27 -25.12 -2.91
N ASN A 38 -8.09 -24.70 -2.43
CA ASN A 38 -6.91 -25.55 -2.26
C ASN A 38 -6.84 -26.20 -0.86
N GLY A 39 -7.90 -26.10 -0.04
CA GLY A 39 -7.93 -26.66 1.32
C GLY A 39 -6.87 -26.06 2.25
N MET A 40 -6.39 -24.85 1.95
CA MET A 40 -5.34 -24.19 2.72
C MET A 40 -5.93 -23.47 3.94
N ARG A 41 -5.17 -23.47 5.03
CA ARG A 41 -5.40 -22.59 6.19
C ARG A 41 -4.46 -21.40 6.10
N TRP A 42 -4.91 -20.22 6.48
CA TRP A 42 -4.06 -19.03 6.46
C TRP A 42 -4.32 -18.12 7.65
N GLU A 43 -3.32 -17.30 7.93
CA GLU A 43 -3.37 -16.17 8.85
C GLU A 43 -2.78 -14.96 8.14
N CYS A 44 -3.38 -13.78 8.34
CA CYS A 44 -2.93 -12.52 7.77
C CYS A 44 -2.92 -11.43 8.84
N PHE A 45 -1.86 -10.63 8.87
CA PHE A 45 -1.85 -9.36 9.60
C PHE A 45 -1.27 -8.24 8.74
N ILE A 46 -1.59 -7.01 9.15
CA ILE A 46 -1.07 -5.78 8.55
C ILE A 46 -0.24 -5.08 9.61
N GLN A 47 0.96 -4.65 9.22
CA GLN A 47 1.81 -3.79 10.02
C GLN A 47 2.00 -2.47 9.28
N GLU A 48 1.64 -1.37 9.94
CA GLU A 48 1.88 -0.03 9.42
C GLU A 48 3.31 0.40 9.76
N CYS A 49 4.00 0.98 8.78
CA CYS A 49 5.38 1.45 8.91
C CYS A 49 5.45 2.97 8.76
N PRO A 50 6.40 3.65 9.43
CA PRO A 50 6.59 5.07 9.26
C PRO A 50 6.95 5.41 7.80
N ARG A 51 6.25 6.40 7.25
CA ARG A 51 6.35 6.78 5.83
C ARG A 51 7.60 7.60 5.51
N ASP A 52 8.11 8.33 6.49
CA ASP A 52 9.28 9.20 6.41
C ASP A 52 10.61 8.45 6.25
N VAL A 53 10.63 7.15 6.58
CA VAL A 53 11.79 6.26 6.39
C VAL A 53 11.65 5.34 5.16
N TRP A 54 10.83 5.73 4.18
CA TRP A 54 10.60 4.96 2.95
C TRP A 54 11.06 5.71 1.70
N LYS A 55 11.80 5.01 0.83
CA LYS A 55 12.23 5.48 -0.49
C LYS A 55 11.99 4.42 -1.56
N ILE A 56 11.70 4.85 -2.79
CA ILE A 56 11.67 4.01 -3.99
C ILE A 56 12.66 4.61 -4.99
N ASN A 57 13.63 3.83 -5.46
CA ASN A 57 14.72 4.28 -6.33
C ASN A 57 15.46 5.53 -5.78
N GLY A 58 15.61 5.63 -4.46
CA GLY A 58 16.26 6.77 -3.81
C GLY A 58 15.37 8.02 -3.62
N LEU A 59 14.17 8.03 -4.20
CA LEU A 59 13.21 9.12 -4.09
C LEU A 59 12.24 8.89 -2.95
N THR A 60 11.89 9.98 -2.25
CA THR A 60 10.77 10.00 -1.31
C THR A 60 9.48 9.94 -2.12
N PRO A 61 8.59 8.96 -1.89
CA PRO A 61 7.33 8.90 -2.62
C PRO A 61 6.48 10.15 -2.38
N PRO A 62 5.71 10.60 -3.36
CA PRO A 62 4.91 11.82 -3.27
C PRO A 62 3.76 11.71 -2.28
N THR A 63 3.34 12.82 -1.70
CA THR A 63 2.19 12.87 -0.78
C THR A 63 0.91 12.38 -1.47
N GLN A 64 0.00 11.79 -0.68
CA GLN A 64 -1.25 11.26 -1.19
C GLN A 64 -2.07 12.34 -1.90
N GLY A 65 -2.58 12.03 -3.10
CA GLY A 65 -3.44 12.92 -3.87
C GLY A 65 -2.71 14.05 -4.62
N SER A 66 -1.41 14.24 -4.40
CA SER A 66 -0.60 15.23 -5.12
C SER A 66 -0.57 14.99 -6.63
N ALA A 67 -0.30 16.05 -7.40
CA ALA A 67 -0.09 15.93 -8.85
C ALA A 67 1.04 14.94 -9.17
N ARG A 68 2.09 14.90 -8.35
CA ARG A 68 3.20 13.97 -8.49
C ARG A 68 2.80 12.51 -8.24
N GLU A 69 1.91 12.21 -7.28
CA GLU A 69 1.35 10.86 -7.11
C GLU A 69 0.55 10.43 -8.34
N LYS A 70 -0.21 11.35 -8.95
CA LYS A 70 -0.94 11.07 -10.20
C LYS A 70 0.01 10.79 -11.35
N LEU A 71 1.08 11.57 -11.49
CA LEU A 71 2.11 11.34 -12.52
C LEU A 71 2.81 9.99 -12.34
N TRP A 72 3.22 9.66 -11.10
CA TRP A 72 3.83 8.35 -10.78
C TRP A 72 2.89 7.20 -11.13
N ARG A 73 1.58 7.35 -10.87
CA ARG A 73 0.55 6.36 -11.21
C ARG A 73 0.35 6.22 -12.71
N GLU A 74 0.32 7.32 -13.46
CA GLU A 74 0.17 7.31 -14.91
C GLU A 74 1.36 6.65 -15.60
N ARG A 75 2.58 6.95 -15.15
CA ARG A 75 3.81 6.38 -15.70
C ARG A 75 4.14 4.99 -15.13
N ASN A 76 3.53 4.62 -14.01
CA ASN A 76 3.81 3.43 -13.24
C ASN A 76 5.31 3.29 -12.86
N GLU A 77 5.96 4.42 -12.56
CA GLU A 77 7.36 4.47 -12.15
C GLU A 77 7.63 5.71 -11.26
N PRO A 78 8.69 5.69 -10.43
CA PRO A 78 9.16 6.87 -9.73
C PRO A 78 9.68 7.92 -10.73
N VAL A 79 9.04 9.08 -10.77
CA VAL A 79 9.43 10.21 -11.62
C VAL A 79 10.17 11.26 -10.79
N GLU A 80 11.41 11.55 -11.20
CA GLU A 80 12.17 12.72 -10.77
C GLU A 80 11.57 13.97 -11.42
N VAL A 81 11.32 14.99 -10.61
CA VAL A 81 10.90 16.29 -11.12
C VAL A 81 12.04 17.24 -10.82
N ASP A 82 12.71 17.72 -11.86
CA ASP A 82 13.81 18.66 -11.71
C ASP A 82 13.31 19.96 -11.06
N GLY A 83 13.79 20.24 -9.84
CA GLY A 83 13.89 21.61 -9.31
C GLY A 83 12.63 22.34 -8.84
N LEU A 84 11.45 21.73 -8.68
CA LEU A 84 10.28 22.42 -8.12
C LEU A 84 9.55 21.58 -7.09
N ASN A 85 9.33 22.17 -5.91
CA ASN A 85 8.57 21.62 -4.79
C ASN A 85 7.24 21.02 -5.27
N ASP A 86 6.79 19.97 -4.57
CA ASP A 86 5.49 19.30 -4.81
C ASP A 86 4.29 20.28 -4.81
N ASP A 87 4.48 21.54 -4.37
CA ASP A 87 3.50 22.63 -4.29
C ASP A 87 3.24 23.38 -5.62
N LEU A 88 3.98 23.09 -6.70
CA LEU A 88 3.91 23.84 -7.98
C LEU A 88 3.39 23.01 -9.17
N LEU A 89 2.80 21.84 -8.92
CA LEU A 89 2.09 21.00 -9.90
C LEU A 89 0.60 20.82 -9.55
#